data_AF-A0A9K3CRW7-F1
#
_entry.id   AF-A0A9K3CRW7-F1
#
_cell.length_a   1.000
_cell.length_b   1.000
_cell.length_c   1.000
_cell.angle_alpha   90.00
_cell.angle_beta   90.00
_cell.angle_gamma   90.00
#
_symmetry.space_group_name_H-M   'P 1'
#
loop_
_entity.id
_entity.type
_entity.pdbx_description
1 polymer ?
#
loop_
_entity_poly.entity_id
_entity_poly.type
_entity_poly.pdbx_seq_one_letter_code
_entity_poly.pdbx_strand_id
1 'polypeptide(L)'
;MGKRGFSRCKTQTPPEESSIYQYYKQILGDEDSKKWLEYMQKPLPIAFRMTTPSADPMTVWTRDELISRITACLDSCADLPDDFRDTLPQGQVGNDLPWPIDASMLQKVPFIQDGMAWMLHGLSRSHLRRVPQLKSLQSLLVLQMESGAINRQEAVSMLPPLFLGVKPGMRVLDMCAAPGSKTAQLLAAIHTQPEGTPKDTPVRGMVVANDVDLKRAYVLVHNVHRLKSPAMIVTNLDATKYPSPPDGVLYDRILADVPCSGDGTLRKAPDMWTRWKANNGHQLHNVQLKVAVRGAMLLKPGGRMVYSTCSLNPVENESVIATLLKLAKGALKVVTVDVPGVVGTPGYTTWPIYNPTNLEEECTPENRPKSVSATVFPPTKETEGEGVTYESVCDQLKKTIRICPWAMNSGGFYVCTLEKSATIPLPTDGVWKTSLDETAVYARQLQATPVEKLPKGVVAPGWHELPLLPSAPANQARLKNQWGFDTETAPYKMMNRSGDDAIQASSFACVTPEAASFLQGTVREGVTEEQAAKGAQISHHVVHA
;
A
#
# COMPACT_ATOMS: atom_id res chain seq x y z
N MET A 1 -28.84 17.77 -21.31
CA MET A 1 -29.74 17.52 -20.17
C MET A 1 -29.45 16.15 -19.60
N GLY A 2 -29.20 16.05 -18.29
CA GLY A 2 -28.84 14.80 -17.61
C GLY A 2 -28.17 15.06 -16.27
N LYS A 3 -28.86 15.79 -15.38
CA LYS A 3 -28.46 16.00 -13.99
C LYS A 3 -28.43 14.63 -13.29
N ARG A 4 -27.25 14.06 -13.06
CA ARG A 4 -27.08 13.03 -12.01
C ARG A 4 -27.05 13.75 -10.66
N GLY A 5 -28.25 14.14 -10.21
CA GLY A 5 -28.47 14.56 -8.83
C GLY A 5 -28.16 13.39 -7.90
N PHE A 6 -27.54 13.70 -6.77
CA PHE A 6 -27.45 12.81 -5.62
C PHE A 6 -28.85 12.28 -5.31
N SER A 7 -29.12 11.02 -5.69
CA SER A 7 -30.35 10.35 -5.29
C SER A 7 -30.31 10.14 -3.79
N ARG A 8 -31.25 10.76 -3.08
CA ARG A 8 -31.59 10.50 -1.67
C ARG A 8 -31.38 9.02 -1.33
N CYS A 9 -30.47 8.75 -0.40
CA CYS A 9 -30.37 7.43 0.22
C CYS A 9 -31.64 7.24 1.07
N LYS A 10 -32.51 6.33 0.62
CA LYS A 10 -33.70 5.89 1.34
C LYS A 10 -33.24 5.19 2.63
N THR A 11 -33.84 5.58 3.77
CA THR A 11 -33.78 4.89 5.07
C THR A 11 -32.39 4.37 5.46
N GLN A 12 -31.53 5.27 5.93
CA GLN A 12 -30.31 4.85 6.63
C GLN A 12 -30.74 4.23 7.97
N THR A 13 -30.54 2.93 8.11
CA THR A 13 -30.53 2.26 9.41
C THR A 13 -29.61 3.05 10.34
N PRO A 14 -30.06 3.38 11.57
CA PRO A 14 -29.21 4.04 12.56
C PRO A 14 -27.86 3.32 12.67
N PRO A 15 -26.73 4.04 12.83
CA PRO A 15 -25.43 3.41 13.00
C PRO A 15 -25.41 2.35 14.12
N GLU A 16 -26.19 2.54 15.20
CA GLU A 16 -26.37 1.58 16.30
C GLU A 16 -27.04 0.26 15.88
N GLU A 17 -27.83 0.28 14.81
CA GLU A 17 -28.55 -0.89 14.29
C GLU A 17 -27.80 -1.53 13.10
N SER A 18 -26.64 -0.98 12.73
CA SER A 18 -25.85 -1.50 11.62
C SER A 18 -25.20 -2.84 11.95
N SER A 19 -25.14 -3.73 10.95
CA SER A 19 -24.52 -5.06 11.09
C SER A 19 -23.05 -4.99 11.51
N ILE A 20 -22.32 -3.97 11.04
CA ILE A 20 -20.92 -3.74 11.39
C ILE A 20 -20.78 -3.36 12.88
N TYR A 21 -21.66 -2.52 13.41
CA TYR A 21 -21.61 -2.17 14.82
C TYR A 21 -21.96 -3.37 15.71
N GLN A 22 -23.00 -4.14 15.37
CA GLN A 22 -23.35 -5.34 16.12
C GLN A 22 -22.20 -6.36 16.15
N TYR A 23 -21.53 -6.55 15.03
CA TYR A 23 -20.34 -7.40 14.94
C TYR A 23 -19.18 -6.89 15.82
N TYR A 24 -18.84 -5.61 15.73
CA TYR A 24 -17.74 -5.05 16.54
C TYR A 24 -18.08 -4.91 18.02
N LYS A 25 -19.36 -4.80 18.38
CA LYS A 25 -19.82 -4.86 19.76
C LYS A 25 -19.49 -6.20 20.41
N GLN A 26 -19.63 -7.30 19.67
CA GLN A 26 -19.26 -8.63 20.14
C GLN A 26 -17.74 -8.80 20.33
N ILE A 27 -16.92 -8.11 19.54
CA ILE A 27 -15.44 -8.22 19.59
C ILE A 27 -14.82 -7.28 20.64
N LEU A 28 -15.28 -6.03 20.69
CA LEU A 28 -14.70 -4.98 21.54
C LEU A 28 -15.31 -4.92 22.95
N GLY A 29 -16.49 -5.51 23.14
CA GLY A 29 -17.28 -5.34 24.37
C GLY A 29 -18.04 -4.01 24.41
N ASP A 30 -18.84 -3.80 25.45
CA ASP A 30 -19.83 -2.70 25.49
C ASP A 30 -19.23 -1.29 25.59
N GLU A 31 -18.13 -1.09 26.30
CA GLU A 31 -17.53 0.25 26.47
C GLU A 31 -16.76 0.68 25.22
N ASP A 32 -15.83 -0.15 24.76
CA ASP A 32 -15.00 0.16 23.59
C ASP A 32 -15.81 0.19 22.28
N SER A 33 -16.92 -0.55 22.19
CA SER A 33 -17.80 -0.47 21.01
C SER A 33 -18.54 0.87 20.91
N LYS A 34 -18.99 1.45 22.04
CA LYS A 34 -19.57 2.80 22.04
C LYS A 34 -18.56 3.85 21.60
N LYS A 35 -17.34 3.75 22.12
CA LYS A 35 -16.23 4.63 21.73
C LYS A 35 -15.85 4.47 20.26
N TRP A 36 -15.81 3.22 19.78
CA TRP A 36 -15.61 2.90 18.38
C TRP A 36 -16.68 3.56 17.50
N LEU A 37 -17.96 3.42 17.86
CA LEU A 37 -19.09 3.98 17.13
C LEU A 37 -19.03 5.51 17.08
N GLU A 38 -18.69 6.16 18.19
CA GLU A 38 -18.52 7.61 18.28
C GLU A 38 -17.44 8.12 17.32
N TYR A 39 -16.27 7.47 17.30
CA TYR A 39 -15.15 7.90 16.47
C TYR A 39 -15.35 7.58 14.98
N MET A 40 -15.98 6.45 14.66
CA MET A 40 -16.19 6.02 13.28
C MET A 40 -17.21 6.89 12.53
N GLN A 41 -18.04 7.64 13.24
CA GLN A 41 -18.95 8.63 12.68
C GLN A 41 -18.31 10.00 12.43
N LYS A 42 -17.16 10.29 13.07
CA LYS A 42 -16.47 11.58 12.92
C LYS A 42 -15.66 11.65 11.62
N PRO A 43 -15.59 12.81 10.95
CA PRO A 43 -14.77 12.97 9.75
C PRO A 43 -13.29 12.71 10.06
N LEU A 44 -12.61 12.04 9.13
CA LEU A 44 -11.17 11.77 9.25
C LEU A 44 -10.36 13.07 9.03
N PRO A 45 -9.33 13.35 9.86
CA PRO A 45 -8.41 14.45 9.62
C PRO A 45 -7.75 14.35 8.24
N ILE A 46 -7.51 15.51 7.62
CA ILE A 46 -6.80 15.57 6.35
C ILE A 46 -5.31 15.51 6.64
N ALA A 47 -4.68 14.39 6.28
CA ALA A 47 -3.25 14.19 6.48
C ALA A 47 -2.46 14.30 5.16
N PHE A 48 -1.25 14.84 5.26
CA PHE A 48 -0.27 14.88 4.19
C PHE A 48 1.16 14.74 4.74
N ARG A 49 2.07 14.27 3.90
CA ARG A 49 3.49 14.11 4.20
C ARG A 49 4.33 14.75 3.11
N MET A 50 5.45 15.35 3.49
CA MET A 50 6.52 15.70 2.56
C MET A 50 7.00 14.45 1.81
N THR A 51 7.32 14.62 0.54
CA THR A 51 7.70 13.49 -0.30
C THR A 51 9.11 13.01 -0.03
N THR A 52 10.04 13.94 0.17
CA THR A 52 11.47 13.74 0.37
C THR A 52 11.85 13.82 1.86
N PRO A 53 12.99 13.23 2.26
CA PRO A 53 13.45 13.23 3.66
C PRO A 53 13.88 14.62 4.17
N SER A 54 14.00 14.75 5.50
CA SER A 54 14.47 15.97 6.20
C SER A 54 15.94 16.30 5.99
N ALA A 55 16.72 15.37 5.45
CA ALA A 55 18.11 15.60 5.08
C ALA A 55 18.28 16.57 3.91
N ASP A 56 17.24 16.81 3.09
CA ASP A 56 17.29 17.77 1.99
C ASP A 56 16.86 19.18 2.44
N PRO A 57 17.77 20.19 2.41
CA PRO A 57 17.45 21.56 2.80
C PRO A 57 16.30 22.18 2.00
N MET A 58 16.16 21.85 0.71
CA MET A 58 15.07 22.36 -0.12
C MET A 58 13.71 21.82 0.35
N THR A 59 13.68 20.58 0.82
CA THR A 59 12.49 19.96 1.40
C THR A 59 12.09 20.64 2.70
N VAL A 60 13.07 20.93 3.58
CA VAL A 60 12.84 21.64 4.84
C VAL A 60 12.30 23.06 4.59
N TRP A 61 12.90 23.80 3.65
CA TRP A 61 12.40 25.12 3.26
C TRP A 61 10.98 25.05 2.69
N THR A 62 10.72 24.10 1.77
CA THR A 62 9.40 23.91 1.16
C THR A 62 8.34 23.55 2.20
N ARG A 63 8.72 22.72 3.19
CA ARG A 63 7.87 22.39 4.34
C ARG A 63 7.50 23.67 5.09
N ASP A 64 8.47 24.47 5.51
CA ASP A 64 8.23 25.64 6.36
C ASP A 64 7.37 26.69 5.64
N GLU A 65 7.64 26.94 4.36
CA GLU A 65 6.84 27.82 3.51
C GLU A 65 5.40 27.31 3.34
N LEU A 66 5.23 26.00 3.11
CA LEU A 66 3.91 25.39 2.99
C LEU A 66 3.12 25.52 4.29
N ILE A 67 3.74 25.23 5.43
CA ILE A 67 3.08 25.32 6.73
C ILE A 67 2.69 26.77 7.04
N SER A 68 3.58 27.73 6.80
CA SER A 68 3.27 29.15 6.96
C SER A 68 2.06 29.59 6.13
N ARG A 69 1.98 29.16 4.86
CA ARG A 69 0.83 29.47 3.99
C ARG A 69 -0.47 28.80 4.42
N ILE A 70 -0.41 27.56 4.90
CA ILE A 70 -1.59 26.86 5.44
C ILE A 70 -2.09 27.59 6.68
N THR A 71 -1.20 27.93 7.60
CA THR A 71 -1.52 28.71 8.81
C THR A 71 -2.20 30.03 8.44
N ALA A 72 -1.63 30.80 7.51
CA ALA A 72 -2.24 32.05 7.05
C ALA A 72 -3.64 31.86 6.42
N CYS A 73 -3.85 30.78 5.66
CA CYS A 73 -5.17 30.45 5.12
C CYS A 73 -6.19 30.14 6.24
N LEU A 74 -5.77 29.42 7.28
CA LEU A 74 -6.64 29.08 8.41
C LEU A 74 -6.95 30.32 9.25
N ASP A 75 -5.95 31.14 9.58
CA ASP A 75 -6.15 32.35 10.38
C ASP A 75 -7.02 33.38 9.66
N SER A 76 -6.97 33.44 8.31
CA SER A 76 -7.91 34.26 7.54
C SER A 76 -9.38 33.84 7.68
N CYS A 77 -9.64 32.64 8.20
CA CYS A 77 -10.98 32.15 8.51
C CYS A 77 -11.37 32.38 9.98
N ALA A 78 -10.45 32.82 10.85
CA ALA A 78 -10.70 32.99 12.28
C ALA A 78 -11.65 34.16 12.56
N ASP A 79 -11.61 35.21 11.73
CA ASP A 79 -12.42 36.42 11.86
C ASP A 79 -13.79 36.33 11.15
N LEU A 80 -14.20 35.13 10.72
CA LEU A 80 -15.50 34.97 10.08
C LEU A 80 -16.62 35.27 11.09
N PRO A 81 -17.75 35.87 10.67
CA PRO A 81 -18.91 36.10 11.54
C PRO A 81 -19.47 34.79 12.12
N ASP A 82 -20.01 34.82 13.35
CA ASP A 82 -20.59 33.63 13.99
C ASP A 82 -21.78 33.04 13.19
N ASP A 83 -22.53 33.89 12.48
CA ASP A 83 -23.64 33.51 11.60
C ASP A 83 -23.19 33.00 10.22
N PHE A 84 -21.88 32.99 9.93
CA PHE A 84 -21.35 32.51 8.66
C PHE A 84 -21.78 31.07 8.35
N ARG A 85 -21.89 30.21 9.36
CA ARG A 85 -22.37 28.83 9.22
C ARG A 85 -23.79 28.77 8.64
N ASP A 86 -24.64 29.72 9.00
CA ASP A 86 -26.03 29.79 8.56
C ASP A 86 -26.14 30.23 7.09
N THR A 87 -25.12 30.90 6.57
CA THR A 87 -25.03 31.30 5.15
C THR A 87 -24.66 30.15 4.22
N LEU A 88 -24.13 29.05 4.74
CA LEU A 88 -23.76 27.88 3.96
C LEU A 88 -25.02 27.07 3.58
N PRO A 89 -25.05 26.43 2.39
CA PRO A 89 -26.18 25.59 2.00
C PRO A 89 -26.50 24.55 3.08
N GLN A 90 -27.72 24.59 3.61
CA GLN A 90 -28.16 23.67 4.67
C GLN A 90 -27.98 22.21 4.23
N GLY A 91 -27.26 21.44 5.06
CA GLY A 91 -26.82 20.07 4.82
C GLY A 91 -25.59 19.73 5.69
N GLN A 92 -25.04 18.50 5.57
CA GLN A 92 -23.90 18.02 6.38
C GLN A 92 -22.66 18.95 6.41
N VAL A 93 -22.50 19.86 5.44
CA VAL A 93 -21.33 20.75 5.38
C VAL A 93 -21.41 21.91 6.36
N GLY A 94 -22.59 22.52 6.52
CA GLY A 94 -22.78 23.66 7.42
C GLY A 94 -22.84 23.24 8.88
N ASN A 95 -23.59 22.17 9.17
CA ASN A 95 -23.80 21.67 10.53
C ASN A 95 -22.54 21.02 11.14
N ASP A 96 -21.69 20.40 10.32
CA ASP A 96 -20.48 19.69 10.79
C ASP A 96 -19.19 20.52 10.63
N LEU A 97 -19.29 21.79 10.21
CA LEU A 97 -18.13 22.67 10.08
C LEU A 97 -17.59 23.05 11.46
N PRO A 98 -16.33 22.74 11.81
CA PRO A 98 -15.76 23.10 13.11
C PRO A 98 -15.65 24.63 13.27
N TRP A 99 -15.67 25.09 14.53
CA TRP A 99 -15.50 26.52 14.88
C TRP A 99 -14.77 26.67 16.21
N PRO A 100 -13.87 27.67 16.35
CA PRO A 100 -13.35 28.53 15.26
C PRO A 100 -12.56 27.72 14.21
N ILE A 101 -12.30 28.29 13.02
CA ILE A 101 -11.36 27.73 12.04
C ILE A 101 -10.07 28.53 12.14
N ASP A 102 -9.01 27.93 12.68
CA ASP A 102 -7.75 28.60 12.94
C ASP A 102 -6.55 27.64 12.84
N ALA A 103 -5.34 28.18 13.02
CA ALA A 103 -4.09 27.42 12.97
C ALA A 103 -3.98 26.25 13.96
N SER A 104 -4.74 26.24 15.07
CA SER A 104 -4.67 25.17 16.07
C SER A 104 -5.13 23.81 15.54
N MET A 105 -5.87 23.82 14.42
CA MET A 105 -6.29 22.63 13.68
C MET A 105 -5.12 21.91 13.00
N LEU A 106 -4.03 22.60 12.71
CA LEU A 106 -2.88 22.06 12.00
C LEU A 106 -1.86 21.49 12.99
N GLN A 107 -1.74 20.17 13.03
CA GLN A 107 -0.87 19.47 13.98
C GLN A 107 0.09 18.53 13.26
N LYS A 108 1.28 18.32 13.84
CA LYS A 108 2.25 17.36 13.32
C LYS A 108 1.74 15.94 13.54
N VAL A 109 2.04 15.04 12.61
CA VAL A 109 1.83 13.60 12.85
C VAL A 109 2.87 13.14 13.89
N PRO A 110 2.45 12.60 15.05
CA PRO A 110 3.35 12.41 16.20
C PRO A 110 4.49 11.40 15.94
N PHE A 111 4.29 10.44 15.05
CA PHE A 111 5.27 9.40 14.73
C PHE A 111 6.10 9.67 13.45
N ILE A 112 5.92 10.83 12.83
CA ILE A 112 6.78 11.27 11.73
C ILE A 112 7.69 12.38 12.24
N GLN A 113 8.99 12.11 12.23
CA GLN A 113 10.02 13.01 12.75
C GLN A 113 10.13 14.30 11.91
N ASP A 114 10.79 15.30 12.50
CA ASP A 114 11.12 16.59 11.87
C ASP A 114 9.93 17.36 11.28
N GLY A 115 8.71 17.05 11.71
CA GLY A 115 7.50 17.66 11.16
C GLY A 115 7.32 17.35 9.67
N MET A 116 7.75 16.18 9.18
CA MET A 116 7.59 15.81 7.78
C MET A 116 6.19 15.32 7.42
N ALA A 117 5.28 15.22 8.38
CA ALA A 117 3.86 15.01 8.12
C ALA A 117 2.98 15.82 9.06
N TRP A 118 1.82 16.22 8.54
CA TRP A 118 0.87 17.07 9.22
C TRP A 118 -0.56 16.58 9.01
N MET A 119 -1.42 16.90 9.96
CA MET A 119 -2.84 16.62 9.98
C MET A 119 -3.62 17.90 10.24
N LEU A 120 -4.67 18.09 9.45
CA LEU A 120 -5.66 19.12 9.65
C LEU A 120 -6.88 18.49 10.31
N HIS A 121 -7.09 18.80 11.58
CA HIS A 121 -8.17 18.27 12.41
C HIS A 121 -9.48 19.05 12.19
N GLY A 122 -10.62 18.37 12.39
CA GLY A 122 -11.96 18.96 12.27
C GLY A 122 -12.44 19.22 10.83
N LEU A 123 -11.53 19.46 9.89
CA LEU A 123 -11.89 19.73 8.50
C LEU A 123 -11.94 18.46 7.65
N SER A 124 -13.06 18.29 6.93
CA SER A 124 -13.25 17.18 6.00
C SER A 124 -12.90 17.58 4.56
N ARG A 125 -12.73 16.57 3.68
CA ARG A 125 -12.60 16.80 2.22
C ARG A 125 -13.82 17.48 1.61
N SER A 126 -14.98 17.39 2.26
CA SER A 126 -16.19 18.09 1.83
C SER A 126 -16.09 19.57 2.15
N HIS A 127 -15.59 19.92 3.36
CA HIS A 127 -15.39 21.30 3.79
C HIS A 127 -14.43 22.03 2.85
N LEU A 128 -13.25 21.45 2.57
CA LEU A 128 -12.29 22.06 1.64
C LEU A 128 -12.87 22.33 0.24
N ARG A 129 -13.80 21.49 -0.24
CA ARG A 129 -14.38 21.61 -1.59
C ARG A 129 -15.55 22.58 -1.67
N ARG A 130 -16.30 22.75 -0.58
CA ARG A 130 -17.61 23.42 -0.59
C ARG A 130 -17.62 24.76 0.13
N VAL A 131 -16.74 24.96 1.11
CA VAL A 131 -16.62 26.23 1.84
C VAL A 131 -15.76 27.20 1.00
N PRO A 132 -16.30 28.35 0.55
CA PRO A 132 -15.57 29.28 -0.32
C PRO A 132 -14.23 29.77 0.24
N GLN A 133 -14.17 30.04 1.55
CA GLN A 133 -13.00 30.53 2.28
C GLN A 133 -11.86 29.51 2.30
N LEU A 134 -12.18 28.22 2.23
CA LEU A 134 -11.19 27.15 2.22
C LEU A 134 -10.67 26.80 0.82
N LYS A 135 -11.15 27.49 -0.24
CA LYS A 135 -10.70 27.23 -1.62
C LYS A 135 -9.22 27.51 -1.84
N SER A 136 -8.68 28.56 -1.21
CA SER A 136 -7.25 28.87 -1.29
C SER A 136 -6.40 27.75 -0.70
N LEU A 137 -6.80 27.25 0.48
CA LEU A 137 -6.15 26.09 1.12
C LEU A 137 -6.28 24.82 0.27
N GLN A 138 -7.47 24.54 -0.28
CA GLN A 138 -7.67 23.39 -1.17
C GLN A 138 -6.75 23.48 -2.39
N SER A 139 -6.68 24.63 -3.03
CA SER A 139 -5.88 24.85 -4.24
C SER A 139 -4.39 24.72 -3.95
N LEU A 140 -3.92 25.25 -2.82
CA LEU A 140 -2.55 25.08 -2.35
C LEU A 140 -2.20 23.59 -2.16
N LEU A 141 -3.04 22.83 -1.45
CA LEU A 141 -2.81 21.40 -1.22
C LEU A 141 -2.82 20.58 -2.52
N VAL A 142 -3.69 20.94 -3.47
CA VAL A 142 -3.73 20.28 -4.80
C VAL A 142 -2.46 20.60 -5.58
N LEU A 143 -2.04 21.87 -5.63
CA LEU A 143 -0.84 22.30 -6.34
C LEU A 143 0.42 21.61 -5.79
N GLN A 144 0.56 21.55 -4.46
CA GLN A 144 1.71 20.92 -3.82
C GLN A 144 1.74 19.40 -4.09
N MET A 145 0.58 18.75 -4.08
CA MET A 145 0.46 17.35 -4.46
C MET A 145 0.81 17.15 -5.94
N GLU A 146 0.35 18.04 -6.82
CA GLU A 146 0.62 17.94 -8.25
C GLU A 146 2.10 18.14 -8.59
N SER A 147 2.77 19.06 -7.90
CA SER A 147 4.21 19.28 -8.03
C SER A 147 5.07 18.12 -7.50
N GLY A 148 4.49 17.21 -6.71
CA GLY A 148 5.22 16.12 -6.06
C GLY A 148 5.87 16.51 -4.73
N ALA A 149 5.69 17.74 -4.22
CA ALA A 149 6.23 18.18 -2.94
C ALA A 149 5.61 17.43 -1.74
N ILE A 150 4.31 17.10 -1.83
CA ILE A 150 3.59 16.37 -0.79
C ILE A 150 2.84 15.15 -1.33
N ASN A 151 2.66 14.16 -0.45
CA ASN A 151 1.77 13.02 -0.62
C ASN A 151 0.60 13.13 0.35
N ARG A 152 -0.63 13.19 -0.17
CA ARG A 152 -1.85 13.16 0.65
C ARG A 152 -2.23 11.72 0.95
N GLN A 153 -2.10 11.32 2.21
CA GLN A 153 -2.39 9.96 2.66
C GLN A 153 -2.81 10.00 4.13
N GLU A 154 -3.60 9.02 4.54
CA GLU A 154 -4.00 8.87 5.94
C GLU A 154 -2.79 8.61 6.85
N ALA A 155 -2.85 9.11 8.09
CA ALA A 155 -1.76 8.98 9.06
C ALA A 155 -1.37 7.51 9.32
N VAL A 156 -2.33 6.63 9.63
CA VAL A 156 -2.03 5.21 9.89
C VAL A 156 -1.51 4.47 8.66
N SER A 157 -1.83 4.95 7.45
CA SER A 157 -1.27 4.41 6.21
C SER A 157 0.23 4.70 6.03
N MET A 158 0.81 5.63 6.82
CA MET A 158 2.23 5.95 6.78
C MET A 158 3.09 4.99 7.62
N LEU A 159 2.46 4.15 8.45
CA LEU A 159 3.14 3.32 9.44
C LEU A 159 3.86 2.11 8.83
N PRO A 160 3.25 1.31 7.92
CA PRO A 160 3.90 0.07 7.48
C PRO A 160 5.32 0.26 6.93
N PRO A 161 5.62 1.30 6.13
CA PRO A 161 7.01 1.54 5.69
C PRO A 161 7.98 1.93 6.83
N LEU A 162 7.51 2.59 7.91
CA LEU A 162 8.33 2.90 9.08
C LEU A 162 8.71 1.61 9.84
N PHE A 163 7.73 0.74 10.08
CA PHE A 163 7.95 -0.57 10.71
C PHE A 163 8.89 -1.47 9.88
N LEU A 164 8.83 -1.34 8.55
CA LEU A 164 9.66 -2.11 7.63
C LEU A 164 11.14 -1.71 7.71
N GLY A 165 11.46 -0.46 8.08
CA GLY A 165 12.83 -0.01 8.29
C GLY A 165 13.71 -0.21 7.06
N VAL A 166 13.25 0.31 5.92
CA VAL A 166 13.99 0.31 4.65
C VAL A 166 15.23 1.19 4.76
N LYS A 167 16.34 0.71 4.19
CA LYS A 167 17.62 1.43 4.11
C LYS A 167 18.08 1.50 2.65
N PRO A 168 18.96 2.45 2.30
CA PRO A 168 19.61 2.49 0.99
C PRO A 168 20.28 1.16 0.64
N GLY A 169 20.28 0.80 -0.64
CA GLY A 169 20.86 -0.47 -1.12
C GLY A 169 19.98 -1.70 -0.94
N MET A 170 18.85 -1.61 -0.23
CA MET A 170 17.94 -2.73 -0.04
C MET A 170 17.09 -3.00 -1.28
N ARG A 171 16.76 -4.28 -1.50
CA ARG A 171 15.73 -4.70 -2.45
C ARG A 171 14.41 -4.88 -1.71
N VAL A 172 13.42 -4.10 -2.10
CA VAL A 172 12.12 -4.01 -1.44
C VAL A 172 11.03 -4.47 -2.40
N LEU A 173 10.13 -5.34 -1.94
CA LEU A 173 8.92 -5.72 -2.68
C LEU A 173 7.68 -5.18 -1.97
N ASP A 174 6.87 -4.40 -2.68
CA ASP A 174 5.52 -3.99 -2.27
C ASP A 174 4.51 -4.87 -3.01
N MET A 175 3.89 -5.82 -2.31
CA MET A 175 3.11 -6.89 -2.94
C MET A 175 1.76 -6.43 -3.51
N CYS A 176 1.20 -5.35 -2.97
CA CYS A 176 -0.13 -4.82 -3.29
C CYS A 176 -0.07 -3.28 -3.27
N ALA A 177 0.71 -2.73 -4.19
CA ALA A 177 1.26 -1.38 -4.13
C ALA A 177 0.26 -0.26 -4.43
N ALA A 178 -0.76 -0.48 -5.27
CA ALA A 178 -1.59 0.63 -5.70
C ALA A 178 -2.47 1.16 -4.56
N PRO A 179 -2.67 2.48 -4.43
CA PRO A 179 -2.38 3.52 -5.41
C PRO A 179 -0.96 4.14 -5.32
N GLY A 180 -0.04 3.59 -4.51
CA GLY A 180 1.37 3.98 -4.52
C GLY A 180 1.85 4.87 -3.38
N SER A 181 1.00 5.24 -2.42
CA SER A 181 1.42 6.14 -1.33
C SER A 181 2.47 5.51 -0.40
N LYS A 182 2.35 4.21 -0.14
CA LYS A 182 3.36 3.44 0.62
C LYS A 182 4.60 3.20 -0.21
N THR A 183 4.46 2.81 -1.47
CA THR A 183 5.56 2.70 -2.44
C THR A 183 6.40 3.97 -2.53
N ALA A 184 5.75 5.14 -2.59
CA ALA A 184 6.41 6.44 -2.57
C ALA A 184 7.25 6.66 -1.30
N GLN A 185 6.77 6.19 -0.14
CA GLN A 185 7.54 6.23 1.11
C GLN A 185 8.74 5.29 1.08
N LEU A 186 8.57 4.08 0.54
CA LEU A 186 9.65 3.11 0.39
C LEU A 186 10.74 3.66 -0.53
N LEU A 187 10.35 4.28 -1.65
CA LEU A 187 11.29 4.94 -2.56
C LEU A 187 12.02 6.09 -1.88
N ALA A 188 11.31 6.98 -1.19
CA ALA A 188 11.94 8.06 -0.43
C ALA A 188 12.97 7.52 0.58
N ALA A 189 12.67 6.41 1.26
CA ALA A 189 13.58 5.76 2.20
C ALA A 189 14.85 5.19 1.53
N ILE A 190 14.73 4.61 0.33
CA ILE A 190 15.90 4.13 -0.44
C ILE A 190 16.81 5.28 -0.88
N HIS A 191 16.23 6.46 -1.15
CA HIS A 191 16.98 7.63 -1.60
C HIS A 191 17.68 8.40 -0.46
N THR A 192 17.39 8.07 0.80
CA THR A 192 18.01 8.74 1.95
C THR A 192 19.49 8.41 2.02
N GLN A 193 20.38 9.33 1.62
CA GLN A 193 21.83 9.10 1.75
C GLN A 193 22.31 9.41 3.17
N PRO A 194 23.29 8.65 3.70
CA PRO A 194 23.98 9.02 4.93
C PRO A 194 24.59 10.43 4.84
N GLU A 195 24.74 11.08 5.98
CA GLU A 195 25.40 12.38 6.05
C GLU A 195 26.87 12.26 5.58
N GLY A 196 27.32 13.19 4.73
CA GLY A 196 28.66 13.17 4.13
C GLY A 196 28.80 12.31 2.87
N THR A 197 27.75 11.67 2.38
CA THR A 197 27.78 10.95 1.09
C THR A 197 27.89 11.95 -0.06
N PRO A 198 28.81 11.77 -1.03
CA PRO A 198 28.92 12.66 -2.18
C PRO A 198 27.60 12.73 -2.96
N LYS A 199 27.19 13.93 -3.39
CA LYS A 199 25.91 14.17 -4.08
C LYS A 199 25.75 13.35 -5.37
N ASP A 200 26.86 13.02 -6.02
CA ASP A 200 26.87 12.25 -7.27
C ASP A 200 26.87 10.73 -7.04
N THR A 201 26.74 10.27 -5.79
CA THR A 201 26.69 8.84 -5.49
C THR A 201 25.38 8.25 -6.02
N PRO A 202 25.44 7.25 -6.91
CA PRO A 202 24.23 6.66 -7.45
C PRO A 202 23.43 5.98 -6.35
N VAL A 203 22.11 6.16 -6.40
CA VAL A 203 21.16 5.46 -5.53
C VAL A 203 21.28 3.97 -5.79
N ARG A 204 21.55 3.20 -4.73
CA ARG A 204 21.60 1.74 -4.77
C ARG A 204 20.31 1.13 -4.25
N GLY A 205 19.98 -0.07 -4.71
CA GLY A 205 18.76 -0.78 -4.33
C GLY A 205 17.57 -0.44 -5.22
N MET A 206 16.42 -1.05 -4.91
CA MET A 206 15.22 -0.94 -5.74
C MET A 206 13.94 -1.22 -4.94
N VAL A 207 12.83 -0.61 -5.37
CA VAL A 207 11.47 -0.99 -5.00
C VAL A 207 10.79 -1.65 -6.19
N VAL A 208 10.34 -2.87 -6.00
CA VAL A 208 9.42 -3.55 -6.93
C VAL A 208 8.01 -3.37 -6.40
N ALA A 209 7.16 -2.70 -7.16
CA ALA A 209 5.80 -2.36 -6.82
C ALA A 209 4.83 -3.20 -7.65
N ASN A 210 4.11 -4.11 -6.99
CA ASN A 210 3.21 -5.04 -7.64
C ASN A 210 1.74 -4.71 -7.34
N ASP A 211 0.88 -4.72 -8.35
CA ASP A 211 -0.58 -4.75 -8.14
C ASP A 211 -1.23 -5.66 -9.18
N VAL A 212 -2.21 -6.47 -8.77
CA VAL A 212 -2.89 -7.41 -9.67
C VAL A 212 -3.86 -6.70 -10.61
N ASP A 213 -4.37 -5.53 -10.24
CA ASP A 213 -5.29 -4.74 -11.08
C ASP A 213 -4.49 -3.77 -11.95
N LEU A 214 -4.56 -3.99 -13.27
CA LEU A 214 -3.84 -3.18 -14.25
C LEU A 214 -4.24 -1.69 -14.21
N LYS A 215 -5.52 -1.38 -13.99
CA LYS A 215 -5.99 0.02 -13.92
C LYS A 215 -5.42 0.71 -12.68
N ARG A 216 -5.38 0.00 -11.56
CA ARG A 216 -4.75 0.50 -10.32
C ARG A 216 -3.24 0.62 -10.46
N ALA A 217 -2.59 -0.29 -11.19
CA ALA A 217 -1.16 -0.20 -11.51
C ALA A 217 -0.83 1.06 -12.33
N TYR A 218 -1.68 1.48 -13.28
CA TYR A 218 -1.51 2.76 -13.97
C TYR A 218 -1.61 3.97 -13.02
N VAL A 219 -2.55 3.92 -12.07
CA VAL A 219 -2.65 4.98 -11.03
C VAL A 219 -1.40 5.01 -10.16
N LEU A 220 -0.87 3.85 -9.78
CA LEU A 220 0.41 3.71 -9.08
C LEU A 220 1.55 4.36 -9.86
N VAL A 221 1.73 4.02 -11.14
CA VAL A 221 2.74 4.63 -12.02
C VAL A 221 2.59 6.15 -12.05
N HIS A 222 1.39 6.67 -12.32
CA HIS A 222 1.15 8.10 -12.38
C HIS A 222 1.43 8.83 -11.06
N ASN A 223 1.08 8.22 -9.92
CA ASN A 223 1.31 8.84 -8.62
C ASN A 223 2.79 8.83 -8.24
N VAL A 224 3.50 7.76 -8.54
CA VAL A 224 4.90 7.58 -8.15
C VAL A 224 5.89 8.18 -9.16
N HIS A 225 5.51 8.32 -10.44
CA HIS A 225 6.33 8.97 -11.48
C HIS A 225 6.74 10.39 -11.11
N ARG A 226 5.94 11.08 -10.27
CA ARG A 226 6.25 12.42 -9.73
C ARG A 226 7.57 12.46 -8.94
N LEU A 227 8.00 11.32 -8.41
CA LEU A 227 9.26 11.18 -7.67
C LEU A 227 10.49 11.11 -8.58
N LYS A 228 10.30 10.84 -9.88
CA LYS A 228 11.38 10.69 -10.88
C LYS A 228 12.52 9.77 -10.43
N SER A 229 12.18 8.72 -9.69
CA SER A 229 13.15 7.77 -9.14
C SER A 229 13.49 6.67 -10.14
N PRO A 230 14.78 6.42 -10.45
CA PRO A 230 15.21 5.30 -11.29
C PRO A 230 15.19 3.94 -10.57
N ALA A 231 14.98 3.93 -9.24
CA ALA A 231 15.03 2.74 -8.40
C ALA A 231 13.67 2.04 -8.24
N MET A 232 12.78 2.14 -9.25
CA MET A 232 11.44 1.55 -9.21
C MET A 232 11.20 0.61 -10.38
N ILE A 233 10.55 -0.53 -10.10
CA ILE A 233 9.99 -1.44 -11.10
C ILE A 233 8.51 -1.63 -10.77
N VAL A 234 7.62 -1.53 -11.76
CA VAL A 234 6.19 -1.81 -11.59
C VAL A 234 5.81 -3.11 -12.30
N THR A 235 5.19 -4.03 -11.57
CA THR A 235 4.72 -5.32 -12.10
C THR A 235 3.21 -5.47 -11.95
N ASN A 236 2.58 -6.16 -12.90
CA ASN A 236 1.16 -6.52 -12.81
C ASN A 236 0.99 -8.05 -12.66
N LEU A 237 1.14 -8.56 -11.44
CA LEU A 237 1.11 -9.99 -11.15
C LEU A 237 0.24 -10.31 -9.93
N ASP A 238 -0.27 -11.53 -9.88
CA ASP A 238 -0.98 -12.06 -8.72
C ASP A 238 0.00 -12.32 -7.56
N ALA A 239 -0.16 -11.54 -6.49
CA ALA A 239 0.69 -11.59 -5.30
C ALA A 239 0.69 -12.97 -4.60
N THR A 240 -0.39 -13.75 -4.72
CA THR A 240 -0.49 -15.09 -4.11
C THR A 240 0.47 -16.11 -4.73
N LYS A 241 0.88 -15.86 -5.98
CA LYS A 241 1.77 -16.69 -6.78
C LYS A 241 2.91 -15.88 -7.40
N TYR A 242 3.29 -14.77 -6.77
CA TYR A 242 4.31 -13.85 -7.28
C TYR A 242 5.59 -14.62 -7.59
N PRO A 243 6.20 -14.54 -8.79
CA PRO A 243 7.30 -15.42 -9.18
C PRO A 243 8.54 -15.23 -8.29
N SER A 244 9.32 -16.31 -8.13
CA SER A 244 10.64 -16.18 -7.52
C SER A 244 11.54 -15.49 -8.54
N PRO A 245 12.31 -14.46 -8.15
CA PRO A 245 13.24 -13.83 -9.07
C PRO A 245 14.25 -14.84 -9.65
N PRO A 246 14.76 -14.60 -10.87
CA PRO A 246 15.85 -15.38 -11.45
C PRO A 246 17.02 -15.52 -10.47
N ASP A 247 17.76 -16.62 -10.58
CA ASP A 247 18.95 -16.94 -9.76
C ASP A 247 18.69 -17.05 -8.25
N GLY A 248 17.44 -17.18 -7.82
CA GLY A 248 17.08 -17.33 -6.41
C GLY A 248 17.28 -16.05 -5.59
N VAL A 249 17.30 -14.89 -6.25
CA VAL A 249 17.49 -13.60 -5.61
C VAL A 249 16.29 -13.27 -4.72
N LEU A 250 16.52 -13.18 -3.40
CA LEU A 250 15.49 -12.84 -2.41
C LEU A 250 15.50 -11.35 -2.05
N TYR A 251 14.41 -10.86 -1.47
CA TYR A 251 14.23 -9.47 -1.03
C TYR A 251 14.71 -9.25 0.40
N ASP A 252 15.23 -8.05 0.68
CA ASP A 252 15.64 -7.63 2.02
C ASP A 252 14.45 -7.18 2.86
N ARG A 253 13.45 -6.60 2.19
CA ARG A 253 12.24 -6.05 2.79
C ARG A 253 11.02 -6.39 1.94
N ILE A 254 9.93 -6.76 2.59
CA ILE A 254 8.65 -7.01 1.92
C ILE A 254 7.54 -6.28 2.65
N LEU A 255 6.77 -5.50 1.91
CA LEU A 255 5.53 -4.91 2.38
C LEU A 255 4.36 -5.73 1.82
N ALA A 256 3.62 -6.37 2.72
CA ALA A 256 2.38 -7.07 2.45
C ALA A 256 1.20 -6.26 3.02
N ASP A 257 0.91 -5.11 2.40
CA ASP A 257 -0.30 -4.33 2.67
C ASP A 257 -1.47 -4.94 1.91
N VAL A 258 -2.05 -6.00 2.48
CA VAL A 258 -2.94 -6.91 1.75
C VAL A 258 -4.34 -6.32 1.52
N PRO A 259 -5.03 -6.69 0.44
CA PRO A 259 -6.44 -6.34 0.27
C PRO A 259 -7.27 -6.87 1.45
N CYS A 260 -8.12 -6.02 2.01
CA CYS A 260 -8.90 -6.28 3.21
C CYS A 260 -10.34 -5.78 3.06
N SER A 261 -11.22 -6.13 4.00
CA SER A 261 -12.62 -5.63 4.00
C SER A 261 -12.69 -4.12 4.13
N GLY A 262 -11.66 -3.52 4.73
CA GLY A 262 -11.50 -2.07 4.88
C GLY A 262 -12.40 -1.46 5.94
N ASP A 263 -12.92 -2.26 6.88
CA ASP A 263 -13.82 -1.80 7.95
C ASP A 263 -13.20 -0.78 8.92
N GLY A 264 -11.87 -0.65 8.95
CA GLY A 264 -11.17 0.46 9.60
C GLY A 264 -11.32 1.81 8.87
N THR A 265 -11.89 1.84 7.66
CA THR A 265 -11.96 3.03 6.79
C THR A 265 -13.35 3.68 6.73
N LEU A 266 -14.29 3.32 7.62
CA LEU A 266 -15.65 3.89 7.66
C LEU A 266 -15.69 5.43 7.63
N ARG A 267 -14.76 6.08 8.34
CA ARG A 267 -14.61 7.55 8.37
C ARG A 267 -14.29 8.17 7.01
N LYS A 268 -13.71 7.40 6.09
CA LYS A 268 -13.32 7.80 4.72
C LYS A 268 -14.35 7.35 3.68
N ALA A 269 -15.02 6.23 3.91
CA ALA A 269 -16.00 5.62 3.02
C ALA A 269 -17.33 5.36 3.78
N PRO A 270 -18.18 6.40 3.98
CA PRO A 270 -19.41 6.25 4.75
C PRO A 270 -20.44 5.30 4.13
N ASP A 271 -20.35 5.02 2.83
CA ASP A 271 -21.16 3.99 2.16
C ASP A 271 -20.89 2.58 2.71
N MET A 272 -19.77 2.39 3.40
CA MET A 272 -19.43 1.12 4.03
C MET A 272 -20.39 0.73 5.15
N TRP A 273 -21.01 1.69 5.85
CA TRP A 273 -22.01 1.43 6.90
C TRP A 273 -23.18 0.55 6.43
N THR A 274 -23.59 0.67 5.16
CA THR A 274 -24.73 -0.07 4.62
C THR A 274 -24.34 -1.31 3.83
N ARG A 275 -23.13 -1.33 3.24
CA ARG A 275 -22.69 -2.41 2.35
C ARG A 275 -21.84 -3.48 3.06
N TRP A 276 -21.36 -3.20 4.28
CA TRP A 276 -20.49 -4.11 5.01
C TRP A 276 -21.22 -5.40 5.37
N LYS A 277 -20.49 -6.53 5.27
CA LYS A 277 -20.96 -7.86 5.65
C LYS A 277 -19.81 -8.59 6.34
N ALA A 278 -20.10 -9.35 7.38
CA ALA A 278 -19.10 -10.16 8.09
C ALA A 278 -18.41 -11.18 7.19
N ASN A 279 -19.08 -11.64 6.13
CA ASN A 279 -18.50 -12.54 5.14
C ASN A 279 -17.35 -11.89 4.33
N ASN A 280 -17.25 -10.56 4.27
CA ASN A 280 -16.22 -9.89 3.48
C ASN A 280 -14.81 -10.28 3.94
N GLY A 281 -14.56 -10.32 5.26
CA GLY A 281 -13.27 -10.72 5.80
C GLY A 281 -12.97 -12.20 5.61
N HIS A 282 -13.98 -13.05 5.78
CA HIS A 282 -13.86 -14.49 5.56
C HIS A 282 -13.46 -14.85 4.12
N GLN A 283 -14.01 -14.14 3.13
CA GLN A 283 -13.66 -14.33 1.72
C GLN A 283 -12.21 -13.93 1.40
N LEU A 284 -11.67 -12.94 2.12
CA LEU A 284 -10.32 -12.42 1.90
C LEU A 284 -9.25 -13.16 2.70
N HIS A 285 -9.59 -13.78 3.83
CA HIS A 285 -8.65 -14.47 4.71
C HIS A 285 -7.67 -15.40 3.96
N ASN A 286 -8.19 -16.28 3.08
CA ASN A 286 -7.35 -17.21 2.34
C ASN A 286 -6.41 -16.51 1.35
N VAL A 287 -6.85 -15.41 0.73
CA VAL A 287 -6.01 -14.62 -0.17
C VAL A 287 -4.92 -13.89 0.62
N GLN A 288 -5.28 -13.27 1.73
CA GLN A 288 -4.36 -12.58 2.63
C GLN A 288 -3.27 -13.53 3.15
N LEU A 289 -3.67 -14.72 3.60
CA LEU A 289 -2.74 -15.77 4.02
C LEU A 289 -1.81 -16.21 2.88
N LYS A 290 -2.33 -16.43 1.66
CA LYS A 290 -1.49 -16.77 0.49
C LYS A 290 -0.46 -15.70 0.20
N VAL A 291 -0.87 -14.43 0.20
CA VAL A 291 0.04 -13.30 -0.03
C VAL A 291 1.11 -13.25 1.06
N ALA A 292 0.73 -13.39 2.34
CA ALA A 292 1.66 -13.35 3.46
C ALA A 292 2.66 -14.53 3.43
N VAL A 293 2.20 -15.75 3.14
CA VAL A 293 3.07 -16.93 2.94
C VAL A 293 4.02 -16.68 1.77
N ARG A 294 3.52 -16.20 0.64
CA ARG A 294 4.35 -15.98 -0.54
C ARG A 294 5.40 -14.89 -0.31
N GLY A 295 5.02 -13.79 0.33
CA GLY A 295 5.95 -12.75 0.78
C GLY A 295 7.05 -13.34 1.66
N ALA A 296 6.68 -14.11 2.69
CA ALA A 296 7.66 -14.71 3.59
C ALA A 296 8.62 -15.70 2.90
N MET A 297 8.17 -16.40 1.85
CA MET A 297 9.04 -17.25 1.01
C MET A 297 10.08 -16.43 0.22
N LEU A 298 9.67 -15.29 -0.33
CA LEU A 298 10.50 -14.38 -1.13
C LEU A 298 11.47 -13.53 -0.28
N LEU A 299 11.32 -13.56 1.04
CA LEU A 299 12.16 -12.85 1.99
C LEU A 299 13.48 -13.57 2.24
N LYS A 300 14.60 -12.84 2.32
CA LYS A 300 15.89 -13.38 2.80
C LYS A 300 15.82 -13.83 4.26
N PRO A 301 16.58 -14.85 4.69
CA PRO A 301 16.96 -14.98 6.09
C PRO A 301 17.63 -13.69 6.59
N GLY A 302 17.25 -13.21 7.77
CA GLY A 302 17.59 -11.88 8.30
C GLY A 302 16.78 -10.72 7.70
N GLY A 303 15.96 -10.99 6.69
CA GLY A 303 15.05 -10.01 6.11
C GLY A 303 13.83 -9.73 7.00
N ARG A 304 13.14 -8.64 6.70
CA ARG A 304 11.93 -8.20 7.42
C ARG A 304 10.74 -8.05 6.48
N MET A 305 9.59 -8.56 6.91
CA MET A 305 8.30 -8.35 6.25
C MET A 305 7.36 -7.58 7.18
N VAL A 306 6.59 -6.65 6.63
CA VAL A 306 5.47 -6.03 7.33
C VAL A 306 4.18 -6.51 6.69
N TYR A 307 3.32 -7.12 7.49
CA TYR A 307 1.93 -7.40 7.14
C TYR A 307 1.05 -6.29 7.71
N SER A 308 0.19 -5.70 6.88
CA SER A 308 -0.74 -4.68 7.33
C SER A 308 -2.10 -4.76 6.64
N THR A 309 -3.12 -4.31 7.36
CA THR A 309 -4.49 -4.14 6.84
C THR A 309 -5.07 -2.83 7.35
N CYS A 310 -6.04 -2.28 6.61
CA CYS A 310 -6.94 -1.24 7.13
C CYS A 310 -8.25 -1.84 7.67
N SER A 311 -8.14 -3.03 8.28
CA SER A 311 -9.23 -3.73 8.94
C SER A 311 -8.97 -3.92 10.43
N LEU A 312 -10.03 -3.90 11.24
CA LEU A 312 -9.97 -4.24 12.67
C LEU A 312 -10.37 -5.72 12.92
N ASN A 313 -10.74 -6.46 11.89
CA ASN A 313 -11.28 -7.80 12.02
C ASN A 313 -10.17 -8.83 12.35
N PRO A 314 -10.27 -9.59 13.46
CA PRO A 314 -9.30 -10.64 13.79
C PRO A 314 -9.16 -11.74 12.73
N VAL A 315 -10.22 -11.99 11.94
CA VAL A 315 -10.22 -12.92 10.80
C VAL A 315 -9.27 -12.46 9.69
N GLU A 316 -8.97 -11.18 9.60
CA GLU A 316 -8.05 -10.63 8.60
C GLU A 316 -6.66 -10.31 9.18
N ASN A 317 -6.53 -10.38 10.50
CA ASN A 317 -5.36 -9.91 11.24
C ASN A 317 -4.67 -11.08 11.95
N GLU A 318 -5.01 -11.33 13.21
CA GLU A 318 -4.31 -12.32 14.04
C GLU A 318 -4.47 -13.74 13.55
N SER A 319 -5.62 -14.11 12.97
CA SER A 319 -5.79 -15.45 12.40
C SER A 319 -4.83 -15.72 11.24
N VAL A 320 -4.56 -14.71 10.39
CA VAL A 320 -3.59 -14.80 9.30
C VAL A 320 -2.18 -14.93 9.86
N ILE A 321 -1.82 -14.12 10.85
CA ILE A 321 -0.49 -14.17 11.49
C ILE A 321 -0.27 -15.49 12.24
N ALA A 322 -1.26 -15.95 13.02
CA ALA A 322 -1.19 -17.21 13.76
C ALA A 322 -0.98 -18.40 12.80
N THR A 323 -1.74 -18.43 11.71
CA THR A 323 -1.61 -19.48 10.70
C THR A 323 -0.26 -19.41 9.99
N LEU A 324 0.21 -18.21 9.64
CA LEU A 324 1.53 -18.02 9.02
C LEU A 324 2.68 -18.49 9.94
N LEU A 325 2.62 -18.16 11.23
CA LEU A 325 3.63 -18.60 12.21
C LEU A 325 3.66 -20.13 12.34
N LYS A 326 2.48 -20.76 12.38
CA LYS A 326 2.36 -22.22 12.40
C LYS A 326 2.98 -22.86 11.15
N LEU A 327 2.67 -22.34 9.97
CA LEU A 327 3.24 -22.82 8.70
C LEU A 327 4.76 -22.62 8.63
N ALA A 328 5.28 -21.59 9.28
CA ALA A 328 6.70 -21.29 9.29
C ALA A 328 7.54 -22.21 10.20
N LYS A 329 6.92 -22.97 11.11
CA LYS A 329 7.63 -23.90 12.02
C LYS A 329 8.86 -23.27 12.72
N GLY A 330 8.71 -22.04 13.21
CA GLY A 330 9.79 -21.28 13.88
C GLY A 330 10.75 -20.52 12.94
N ALA A 331 10.60 -20.62 11.63
CA ALA A 331 11.41 -19.86 10.65
C ALA A 331 11.02 -18.36 10.55
N LEU A 332 9.85 -18.00 11.08
CA LEU A 332 9.37 -16.61 11.19
C LEU A 332 9.11 -16.28 12.66
N LYS A 333 9.46 -15.05 13.04
CA LYS A 333 9.17 -14.50 14.36
C LYS A 333 8.54 -13.11 14.25
N VAL A 334 7.56 -12.81 15.08
CA VAL A 334 7.06 -11.43 15.25
C VAL A 334 8.06 -10.64 16.08
N VAL A 335 8.45 -9.47 15.57
CA VAL A 335 9.35 -8.54 16.25
C VAL A 335 8.64 -7.23 16.56
N THR A 336 8.93 -6.67 17.72
CA THR A 336 8.50 -5.33 18.08
C THR A 336 9.45 -4.33 17.46
N VAL A 337 8.90 -3.32 16.78
CA VAL A 337 9.65 -2.17 16.28
C VAL A 337 9.14 -0.96 17.02
N ASP A 338 10.04 -0.30 17.73
CA ASP A 338 9.70 0.94 18.42
C ASP A 338 9.64 2.08 17.39
N VAL A 339 8.45 2.66 17.24
CA VAL A 339 8.22 3.85 16.42
C VAL A 339 7.68 4.92 17.37
N PRO A 340 8.52 5.88 17.79
CA PRO A 340 8.12 6.91 18.76
C PRO A 340 6.83 7.62 18.33
N GLY A 341 5.93 7.87 19.27
CA GLY A 341 4.67 8.56 19.00
C GLY A 341 3.56 7.70 18.39
N VAL A 342 3.80 6.41 18.12
CA VAL A 342 2.73 5.46 17.76
C VAL A 342 2.03 4.99 19.03
N VAL A 343 0.70 5.11 19.04
CA VAL A 343 -0.14 4.61 20.13
C VAL A 343 -1.04 3.51 19.57
N GLY A 344 -0.82 2.28 20.04
CA GLY A 344 -1.60 1.11 19.64
C GLY A 344 -1.78 0.13 20.79
N THR A 345 -2.71 -0.79 20.62
CA THR A 345 -2.97 -1.88 21.55
C THR A 345 -2.35 -3.19 21.03
N PRO A 346 -1.96 -4.11 21.92
CA PRO A 346 -1.54 -5.45 21.53
C PRO A 346 -2.60 -6.18 20.70
N GLY A 347 -2.15 -7.06 19.80
CA GLY A 347 -3.02 -8.01 19.10
C GLY A 347 -3.72 -8.98 20.06
N TYR A 348 -4.85 -9.51 19.61
CA TYR A 348 -5.64 -10.46 20.37
C TYR A 348 -5.04 -11.86 20.34
N THR A 349 -5.18 -12.60 21.43
CA THR A 349 -4.83 -14.03 21.50
C THR A 349 -6.05 -14.93 21.34
N THR A 350 -7.24 -14.37 21.53
CA THR A 350 -8.54 -15.03 21.36
C THR A 350 -9.53 -14.05 20.78
N TRP A 351 -10.46 -14.53 19.96
CA TRP A 351 -11.53 -13.74 19.38
C TRP A 351 -12.72 -14.64 19.04
N PRO A 352 -13.96 -14.14 19.17
CA PRO A 352 -15.13 -14.89 18.77
C PRO A 352 -15.23 -14.92 17.24
N ILE A 353 -15.82 -15.99 16.71
CA ILE A 353 -16.09 -16.14 15.28
C ILE A 353 -17.56 -16.42 15.12
N TYR A 354 -18.26 -15.55 14.40
CA TYR A 354 -19.69 -15.71 14.18
C TYR A 354 -19.98 -16.18 12.76
N ASN A 355 -21.08 -16.89 12.60
CA ASN A 355 -21.55 -17.28 11.29
C ASN A 355 -21.77 -16.02 10.43
N PRO A 356 -21.07 -15.89 9.29
CA PRO A 356 -21.06 -14.65 8.51
C PRO A 356 -22.40 -14.31 7.85
N THR A 357 -23.40 -15.21 7.95
CA THR A 357 -24.73 -15.08 7.36
C THR A 357 -25.76 -14.52 8.34
N ASN A 358 -25.75 -14.96 9.61
CA ASN A 358 -26.76 -14.58 10.61
C ASN A 358 -26.21 -13.74 11.77
N LEU A 359 -24.89 -13.74 12.03
CA LEU A 359 -24.23 -12.99 13.12
C LEU A 359 -24.73 -13.27 14.56
N GLU A 360 -25.66 -14.21 14.73
CA GLU A 360 -26.27 -14.58 16.02
C GLU A 360 -25.58 -15.81 16.64
N GLU A 361 -25.11 -16.73 15.81
CA GLU A 361 -24.50 -17.99 16.25
C GLU A 361 -22.98 -17.92 16.18
N GLU A 362 -22.33 -18.21 17.31
CA GLU A 362 -20.89 -18.41 17.34
C GLU A 362 -20.53 -19.72 16.63
N CYS A 363 -19.62 -19.61 15.66
CA CYS A 363 -18.99 -20.73 15.01
C CYS A 363 -17.86 -21.28 15.90
N THR A 364 -17.88 -22.58 16.10
CA THR A 364 -16.78 -23.39 16.64
C THR A 364 -16.16 -24.23 15.51
N PRO A 365 -14.96 -24.78 15.70
CA PRO A 365 -14.35 -25.68 14.71
C PRO A 365 -15.26 -26.87 14.31
N GLU A 366 -16.09 -27.34 15.23
CA GLU A 366 -17.00 -28.49 15.05
C GLU A 366 -18.27 -28.13 14.28
N ASN A 367 -18.84 -26.95 14.53
CA ASN A 367 -20.09 -26.51 13.90
C ASN A 367 -19.87 -25.60 12.67
N ARG A 368 -18.60 -25.38 12.26
CA ARG A 368 -18.27 -24.39 11.21
C ARG A 368 -18.95 -24.69 9.87
N PRO A 369 -19.55 -23.69 9.22
CA PRO A 369 -19.98 -23.82 7.83
C PRO A 369 -18.80 -24.10 6.89
N LYS A 370 -19.04 -24.81 5.78
CA LYS A 370 -18.01 -25.09 4.76
C LYS A 370 -17.40 -23.82 4.14
N SER A 371 -18.12 -22.70 4.17
CA SER A 371 -17.65 -21.40 3.69
C SER A 371 -16.63 -20.73 4.62
N VAL A 372 -16.54 -21.15 5.88
CA VAL A 372 -15.61 -20.61 6.89
C VAL A 372 -14.36 -21.49 6.94
N SER A 373 -13.18 -20.90 6.72
CA SER A 373 -11.91 -21.64 6.74
C SER A 373 -11.59 -22.16 8.14
N ALA A 374 -10.93 -23.32 8.25
CA ALA A 374 -10.46 -23.83 9.55
C ALA A 374 -9.35 -22.95 10.16
N THR A 375 -8.72 -22.08 9.37
CA THR A 375 -7.61 -21.23 9.78
C THR A 375 -8.03 -19.87 10.35
N VAL A 376 -9.33 -19.58 10.40
CA VAL A 376 -9.81 -18.31 10.99
C VAL A 376 -9.85 -18.35 12.52
N PHE A 377 -9.88 -19.54 13.10
CA PHE A 377 -10.03 -19.77 14.55
C PHE A 377 -8.79 -19.34 15.34
N PRO A 378 -8.97 -18.85 16.57
CA PRO A 378 -7.86 -18.52 17.45
C PRO A 378 -6.99 -19.76 17.74
N PRO A 379 -5.70 -19.59 18.05
CA PRO A 379 -4.84 -20.70 18.42
C PRO A 379 -5.38 -21.40 19.68
N THR A 380 -5.24 -22.73 19.74
CA THR A 380 -5.57 -23.56 20.92
C THR A 380 -4.40 -24.48 21.26
N LYS A 381 -4.37 -25.07 22.46
CA LYS A 381 -3.33 -26.06 22.83
C LYS A 381 -3.30 -27.27 21.90
N GLU A 382 -4.43 -27.63 21.32
CA GLU A 382 -4.55 -28.72 20.35
C GLU A 382 -3.95 -28.36 18.98
N THR A 383 -3.69 -27.07 18.73
CA THR A 383 -3.08 -26.59 17.48
C THR A 383 -1.56 -26.60 17.50
N GLU A 384 -0.93 -27.06 18.59
CA GLU A 384 0.52 -27.23 18.71
C GLU A 384 1.10 -28.12 17.63
N GLY A 385 2.35 -27.85 17.24
CA GLY A 385 3.04 -28.58 16.19
C GLY A 385 4.55 -28.42 16.26
N GLU A 386 5.22 -29.02 15.28
CA GLU A 386 6.68 -28.99 15.18
C GLU A 386 7.22 -27.55 15.17
N GLY A 387 7.95 -27.18 16.23
CA GLY A 387 8.61 -25.88 16.37
C GLY A 387 7.71 -24.71 16.79
N VAL A 388 6.42 -24.94 17.10
CA VAL A 388 5.47 -23.87 17.46
C VAL A 388 4.52 -24.35 18.58
N THR A 389 4.61 -23.73 19.76
CA THR A 389 3.70 -23.98 20.89
C THR A 389 2.57 -22.94 20.94
N TYR A 390 1.45 -23.26 21.61
CA TYR A 390 0.34 -22.34 21.81
C TYR A 390 0.80 -21.05 22.49
N GLU A 391 1.58 -21.15 23.58
CA GLU A 391 2.11 -20.01 24.31
C GLU A 391 3.00 -19.14 23.42
N SER A 392 3.84 -19.77 22.58
CA SER A 392 4.71 -19.05 21.64
C SER A 392 3.92 -18.23 20.62
N VAL A 393 2.82 -18.78 20.08
CA VAL A 393 1.95 -18.04 19.14
C VAL A 393 1.27 -16.89 19.86
N CYS A 394 0.68 -17.12 21.02
CA CYS A 394 0.01 -16.09 21.81
C CYS A 394 0.95 -14.93 22.17
N ASP A 395 2.17 -15.24 22.61
CA ASP A 395 3.17 -14.21 22.93
C ASP A 395 3.67 -13.44 21.71
N GLN A 396 3.65 -14.06 20.53
CA GLN A 396 3.94 -13.37 19.28
C GLN A 396 2.77 -12.50 18.80
N LEU A 397 1.53 -12.94 18.96
CA LEU A 397 0.34 -12.14 18.61
C LEU A 397 0.25 -10.85 19.45
N LYS A 398 0.59 -10.92 20.74
CA LYS A 398 0.68 -9.73 21.62
C LYS A 398 1.69 -8.68 21.14
N LYS A 399 2.68 -9.06 20.32
CA LYS A 399 3.67 -8.13 19.75
C LYS A 399 3.17 -7.41 18.49
N THR A 400 2.03 -7.85 17.94
CA THR A 400 1.36 -7.16 16.84
C THR A 400 0.61 -5.94 17.36
N ILE A 401 0.40 -4.94 16.49
CA ILE A 401 -0.13 -3.64 16.90
C ILE A 401 -1.45 -3.37 16.20
N ARG A 402 -2.49 -3.14 17.00
CA ARG A 402 -3.78 -2.61 16.59
C ARG A 402 -3.83 -1.11 16.85
N ILE A 403 -4.28 -0.37 15.86
CA ILE A 403 -4.45 1.08 15.98
C ILE A 403 -5.93 1.36 15.93
N CYS A 404 -6.46 1.64 17.12
CA CYS A 404 -7.86 1.99 17.26
C CYS A 404 -8.09 3.43 16.80
N PRO A 405 -9.25 3.74 16.19
CA PRO A 405 -9.55 5.08 15.68
C PRO A 405 -9.35 6.21 16.70
N TRP A 406 -9.67 5.96 17.97
CA TRP A 406 -9.56 6.94 19.06
C TRP A 406 -8.15 7.16 19.58
N ALA A 407 -7.21 6.25 19.34
CA ALA A 407 -5.86 6.37 19.87
C ALA A 407 -5.10 7.52 19.18
N MET A 408 -5.38 7.73 17.89
CA MET A 408 -4.63 8.68 17.06
C MET A 408 -5.53 9.60 16.21
N ASN A 409 -6.84 9.61 16.50
CA ASN A 409 -7.85 10.26 15.67
C ASN A 409 -7.73 9.86 14.18
N SER A 410 -7.55 8.58 13.91
CA SER A 410 -7.35 7.99 12.58
C SER A 410 -8.46 7.01 12.21
N GLY A 411 -8.35 6.33 11.06
CA GLY A 411 -9.06 5.08 10.84
C GLY A 411 -8.50 3.95 11.72
N GLY A 412 -9.13 2.78 11.60
CA GLY A 412 -8.66 1.53 12.18
C GLY A 412 -7.56 0.90 11.31
N PHE A 413 -6.52 0.37 11.95
CA PHE A 413 -5.38 -0.19 11.24
C PHE A 413 -4.72 -1.32 12.03
N TYR A 414 -4.08 -2.26 11.34
CA TYR A 414 -3.33 -3.36 11.94
C TYR A 414 -1.95 -3.49 11.29
N VAL A 415 -0.91 -3.69 12.11
CA VAL A 415 0.47 -3.86 11.66
C VAL A 415 1.13 -5.01 12.42
N CYS A 416 1.76 -5.91 11.68
CA CYS A 416 2.61 -6.98 12.20
C CYS A 416 3.96 -6.95 11.48
N THR A 417 5.05 -6.91 12.27
CA THR A 417 6.41 -6.98 11.72
C THR A 417 7.00 -8.35 11.97
N LEU A 418 7.45 -9.00 10.91
CA LEU A 418 7.98 -10.36 10.90
C LEU A 418 9.44 -10.33 10.46
N GLU A 419 10.29 -11.07 11.16
CA GLU A 419 11.66 -11.36 10.74
C GLU A 419 11.81 -12.85 10.41
N LYS A 420 12.51 -13.14 9.33
CA LYS A 420 12.78 -14.52 8.90
C LYS A 420 14.13 -14.96 9.43
N SER A 421 14.16 -16.00 10.26
CA SER A 421 15.38 -16.57 10.83
C SER A 421 15.98 -17.64 9.92
N ALA A 422 15.13 -18.43 9.26
CA ALA A 422 15.53 -19.58 8.45
C ALA A 422 14.64 -19.72 7.21
N THR A 423 14.97 -20.68 6.34
CA THR A 423 14.12 -21.04 5.21
C THR A 423 12.81 -21.63 5.74
N ILE A 424 11.68 -21.15 5.22
CA ILE A 424 10.36 -21.67 5.56
C ILE A 424 10.21 -23.05 4.91
N PRO A 425 9.83 -24.10 5.66
CA PRO A 425 9.52 -25.39 5.07
C PRO A 425 8.41 -25.25 4.04
N LEU A 426 8.60 -25.82 2.85
CA LEU A 426 7.53 -25.84 1.84
C LEU A 426 6.34 -26.63 2.42
N PRO A 427 5.10 -26.11 2.34
CA PRO A 427 3.93 -26.85 2.77
C PRO A 427 3.85 -28.20 2.04
N THR A 428 3.93 -29.31 2.77
CA THR A 428 3.82 -30.68 2.23
C THR A 428 2.37 -31.06 1.95
N ASP A 429 1.42 -30.32 2.53
CA ASP A 429 0.01 -30.69 2.54
C ASP A 429 -0.70 -30.18 1.28
N GLY A 430 -1.50 -31.05 0.67
CA GLY A 430 -2.17 -30.85 -0.62
C GLY A 430 -3.10 -29.62 -0.72
N VAL A 431 -3.37 -28.94 0.39
CA VAL A 431 -4.13 -27.67 0.45
C VAL A 431 -3.42 -26.54 -0.33
N TRP A 432 -2.09 -26.63 -0.48
CA TRP A 432 -1.27 -25.61 -1.12
C TRP A 432 -0.45 -26.12 -2.32
N LYS A 433 -0.58 -27.41 -2.69
CA LYS A 433 0.20 -28.07 -3.75
C LYS A 433 0.06 -27.41 -5.13
N THR A 434 -1.14 -26.93 -5.46
CA THR A 434 -1.48 -26.50 -6.83
C THR A 434 -0.81 -25.21 -7.28
N SER A 435 -0.28 -24.36 -6.40
CA SER A 435 0.48 -23.17 -6.79
C SER A 435 2.00 -23.30 -6.61
N LEU A 436 2.47 -24.35 -5.95
CA LEU A 436 3.88 -24.53 -5.59
C LEU A 436 4.64 -25.43 -6.58
N ASP A 437 3.97 -26.44 -7.15
CA ASP A 437 4.57 -27.36 -8.12
C ASP A 437 5.03 -26.65 -9.41
N GLU A 438 4.34 -25.61 -9.88
CA GLU A 438 4.78 -24.82 -11.06
C GLU A 438 6.14 -24.12 -10.82
N THR A 439 6.38 -23.62 -9.61
CA THR A 439 7.67 -23.03 -9.21
C THR A 439 8.78 -24.06 -9.00
N ALA A 440 8.46 -25.24 -8.48
CA ALA A 440 9.43 -26.33 -8.31
C ALA A 440 9.87 -26.91 -9.66
N VAL A 441 8.98 -26.93 -10.65
CA VAL A 441 9.30 -27.27 -12.05
C VAL A 441 10.27 -26.24 -12.64
N TYR A 442 10.07 -24.94 -12.39
CA TYR A 442 10.96 -23.88 -12.88
C TYR A 442 12.36 -23.91 -12.24
N ALA A 443 12.44 -24.15 -10.92
CA ALA A 443 13.71 -24.28 -10.21
C ALA A 443 14.50 -25.55 -10.63
N ARG A 444 13.82 -26.66 -10.92
CA ARG A 444 14.45 -27.89 -11.44
C ARG A 444 14.94 -27.73 -12.87
N GLN A 445 14.24 -26.96 -13.71
CA GLN A 445 14.69 -26.66 -15.08
C GLN A 445 15.97 -25.81 -15.11
N LEU A 446 16.15 -24.89 -14.15
CA LEU A 446 17.37 -24.08 -14.03
C LEU A 446 18.57 -24.86 -13.48
N GLN A 447 18.34 -25.85 -12.61
CA GLN A 447 19.41 -26.73 -12.10
C GLN A 447 19.88 -27.78 -13.12
N ALA A 448 19.12 -28.01 -14.19
CA ALA A 448 19.41 -29.03 -15.20
C ALA A 448 20.31 -28.54 -16.36
N THR A 449 20.70 -27.27 -16.39
CA THR A 449 21.64 -26.76 -17.41
C THR A 449 23.06 -26.71 -16.85
N PRO A 450 24.03 -27.46 -17.42
CA PRO A 450 25.42 -27.37 -17.00
C PRO A 450 25.95 -25.96 -17.27
N VAL A 451 26.66 -25.40 -16.30
CA VAL A 451 27.38 -24.13 -16.46
C VAL A 451 28.60 -24.40 -17.36
N GLU A 452 28.46 -24.16 -18.66
CA GLU A 452 29.64 -24.07 -19.54
C GLU A 452 30.40 -22.77 -19.23
N LYS A 453 31.71 -22.91 -18.98
CA LYS A 453 32.61 -21.78 -18.74
C LYS A 453 32.67 -20.92 -19.99
N LEU A 454 32.34 -19.64 -19.84
CA LEU A 454 32.52 -18.61 -20.88
C LEU A 454 33.98 -18.58 -21.38
N PRO A 455 34.23 -18.49 -22.70
CA PRO A 455 35.56 -18.28 -23.23
C PRO A 455 36.05 -16.87 -22.87
N LYS A 456 37.31 -16.77 -22.44
CA LYS A 456 37.96 -15.49 -22.14
C LYS A 456 38.12 -14.70 -23.45
N GLY A 457 37.47 -13.53 -23.55
CA GLY A 457 37.78 -12.54 -24.60
C GLY A 457 36.61 -11.96 -25.40
N VAL A 458 35.34 -12.13 -25.00
CA VAL A 458 34.21 -11.49 -25.71
C VAL A 458 33.82 -10.18 -25.04
N VAL A 459 34.03 -9.07 -25.75
CA VAL A 459 33.54 -7.73 -25.40
C VAL A 459 32.09 -7.63 -25.90
N ALA A 460 31.14 -7.25 -25.03
CA ALA A 460 29.75 -7.04 -25.40
C ALA A 460 29.61 -5.86 -26.39
N PRO A 461 28.74 -5.92 -27.42
CA PRO A 461 28.44 -4.75 -28.23
C PRO A 461 27.68 -3.71 -27.40
N GLY A 462 27.99 -2.43 -27.62
CA GLY A 462 27.31 -1.31 -26.96
C GLY A 462 25.86 -1.17 -27.41
N TRP A 463 25.00 -0.66 -26.52
CA TRP A 463 23.54 -0.50 -26.64
C TRP A 463 23.04 0.43 -27.78
N HIS A 464 23.90 0.81 -28.73
CA HIS A 464 23.57 1.80 -29.77
C HIS A 464 23.00 1.20 -31.06
N GLU A 465 22.86 -0.14 -31.18
CA GLU A 465 22.54 -0.81 -32.46
C GLU A 465 21.30 -1.73 -32.42
N LEU A 466 20.33 -1.51 -31.53
CA LEU A 466 19.05 -2.23 -31.60
C LEU A 466 18.02 -1.48 -32.47
N PRO A 467 17.42 -2.12 -33.51
CA PRO A 467 16.47 -1.45 -34.40
C PRO A 467 15.13 -1.16 -33.70
N LEU A 468 14.60 0.05 -33.94
CA LEU A 468 13.29 0.49 -33.47
C LEU A 468 12.17 -0.36 -34.10
N LEU A 469 11.31 -0.99 -33.28
CA LEU A 469 10.11 -1.67 -33.76
C LEU A 469 9.06 -0.65 -34.25
N PRO A 470 8.41 -0.88 -35.41
CA PRO A 470 7.45 0.06 -35.97
C PRO A 470 6.14 0.08 -35.17
N SER A 471 5.62 1.29 -34.92
CA SER A 471 4.34 1.55 -34.24
C SER A 471 3.15 1.03 -35.05
N ALA A 472 2.38 0.07 -34.51
CA ALA A 472 1.17 -0.44 -35.15
C ALA A 472 -0.02 0.53 -34.97
N PRO A 473 -0.57 1.14 -36.05
CA PRO A 473 -1.64 2.16 -35.97
C PRO A 473 -3.01 1.63 -35.51
N ALA A 474 -3.22 0.31 -35.53
CA ALA A 474 -4.54 -0.31 -35.32
C ALA A 474 -5.08 -0.19 -33.88
N ASN A 475 -4.21 0.01 -32.87
CA ASN A 475 -4.62 0.11 -31.47
C ASN A 475 -5.10 1.52 -31.06
N GLN A 476 -4.71 2.57 -31.78
CA GLN A 476 -5.11 3.95 -31.49
C GLN A 476 -6.54 4.25 -31.94
N ALA A 477 -6.96 3.73 -33.10
CA ALA A 477 -8.30 3.96 -33.65
C ALA A 477 -9.42 3.31 -32.79
N ARG A 478 -9.11 2.19 -32.10
CA ARG A 478 -10.06 1.47 -31.24
C ARG A 478 -10.33 2.19 -29.92
N LEU A 479 -9.38 2.97 -29.41
CA LEU A 479 -9.54 3.78 -28.20
C LEU A 479 -10.37 5.05 -28.45
N LYS A 480 -10.26 5.66 -29.64
CA LYS A 480 -10.99 6.87 -30.02
C LYS A 480 -12.51 6.63 -30.15
N ASN A 481 -12.90 5.54 -30.81
CA ASN A 481 -14.31 5.26 -31.13
C ASN A 481 -15.17 4.75 -29.96
N GLN A 482 -14.57 4.26 -28.87
CA GLN A 482 -15.32 3.65 -27.76
C GLN A 482 -15.40 4.53 -26.50
N TRP A 483 -14.48 5.48 -26.32
CA TRP A 483 -14.36 6.25 -25.06
C TRP A 483 -14.10 7.76 -25.22
N GLY A 484 -14.07 8.29 -26.44
CA GLY A 484 -14.03 9.75 -26.68
C GLY A 484 -12.76 10.48 -26.23
N PHE A 485 -11.61 9.79 -26.19
CA PHE A 485 -10.31 10.43 -25.95
C PHE A 485 -9.76 11.02 -27.25
N ASP A 486 -9.45 12.32 -27.23
CA ASP A 486 -8.82 13.04 -28.34
C ASP A 486 -7.41 13.46 -27.93
N THR A 487 -6.39 12.87 -28.56
CA THR A 487 -4.97 13.16 -28.27
C THR A 487 -4.48 14.47 -28.90
N GLU A 488 -5.32 15.18 -29.65
CA GLU A 488 -4.94 16.41 -30.37
C GLU A 488 -5.13 17.72 -29.56
N THR A 489 -5.74 17.67 -28.37
CA THR A 489 -6.04 18.90 -27.58
C THR A 489 -5.23 19.09 -26.30
N ALA A 490 -4.17 18.30 -26.08
CA ALA A 490 -3.21 18.63 -25.02
C ALA A 490 -2.39 19.89 -25.42
N PRO A 491 -2.30 20.93 -24.56
CA PRO A 491 -1.61 22.16 -24.91
C PRO A 491 -0.09 21.98 -24.74
N TYR A 492 0.56 21.38 -25.72
CA TYR A 492 1.99 21.53 -25.95
C TYR A 492 2.19 21.83 -27.44
N LYS A 493 2.09 23.12 -27.80
CA LYS A 493 2.62 23.62 -29.06
C LYS A 493 4.13 23.44 -29.03
N MET A 494 4.64 22.36 -29.62
CA MET A 494 6.03 22.34 -30.08
C MET A 494 6.18 23.46 -31.12
N MET A 495 6.94 24.49 -30.77
CA MET A 495 7.36 25.52 -31.70
C MET A 495 8.21 24.86 -32.79
N ASN A 496 7.67 24.79 -34.00
CA ASN A 496 8.46 24.62 -35.22
C ASN A 496 9.37 25.84 -35.35
N ARG A 497 10.67 25.67 -35.09
CA ARG A 497 11.71 26.51 -35.67
C ARG A 497 12.56 25.66 -36.60
N SER A 498 12.60 26.13 -37.84
CA SER A 498 13.41 25.68 -38.96
C SER A 498 14.89 25.93 -38.73
N GLY A 499 15.73 25.00 -39.22
CA GLY A 499 17.12 25.26 -39.58
C GLY A 499 18.14 24.91 -38.50
N ASP A 500 18.88 23.84 -38.77
CA ASP A 500 20.28 23.60 -38.37
C ASP A 500 20.67 23.98 -36.94
N ASP A 501 20.33 23.11 -35.98
CA ASP A 501 21.16 22.83 -34.80
C ASP A 501 20.59 21.59 -34.09
N ALA A 502 21.18 20.42 -34.37
CA ALA A 502 20.82 19.16 -33.74
C ALA A 502 21.37 19.11 -32.30
N ILE A 503 20.60 19.63 -31.33
CA ILE A 503 20.80 19.31 -29.91
C ILE A 503 20.10 17.97 -29.62
N GLN A 504 20.90 16.96 -29.33
CA GLN A 504 20.50 15.61 -28.93
C GLN A 504 19.47 15.63 -27.79
N ALA A 505 18.23 15.25 -28.08
CA ALA A 505 17.23 14.93 -27.06
C ALA A 505 17.36 13.46 -26.64
N SER A 506 18.31 13.17 -25.75
CA SER A 506 18.44 11.88 -25.08
C SER A 506 17.68 11.89 -23.74
N SER A 507 16.39 11.59 -23.75
CA SER A 507 15.63 11.27 -22.54
C SER A 507 15.46 9.75 -22.44
N PHE A 508 16.56 9.04 -22.16
CA PHE A 508 16.54 7.63 -21.79
C PHE A 508 16.14 7.52 -20.32
N ALA A 509 15.09 6.75 -20.02
CA ALA A 509 14.76 6.32 -18.67
C ALA A 509 15.92 5.46 -18.15
N CYS A 510 16.78 6.05 -17.31
CA CYS A 510 17.95 5.40 -16.78
C CYS A 510 17.52 4.45 -15.65
N VAL A 511 17.14 3.21 -15.97
CA VAL A 511 17.01 2.14 -14.98
C VAL A 511 18.41 1.86 -14.43
N THR A 512 18.57 1.74 -13.11
CA THR A 512 19.90 1.48 -12.53
C THR A 512 20.47 0.16 -13.07
N PRO A 513 21.81 0.00 -13.24
CA PRO A 513 22.41 -1.26 -13.70
C PRO A 513 22.00 -2.46 -12.85
N GLU A 514 21.75 -2.26 -11.56
CA GLU A 514 21.24 -3.28 -10.63
C GLU A 514 19.80 -3.70 -10.97
N ALA A 515 18.90 -2.74 -11.22
CA ALA A 515 17.52 -3.02 -11.65
C ALA A 515 17.47 -3.62 -13.07
N ALA A 516 18.36 -3.17 -13.97
CA ALA A 516 18.51 -3.74 -15.30
C ALA A 516 19.02 -5.19 -15.22
N SER A 517 20.01 -5.50 -14.38
CA SER A 517 20.52 -6.88 -14.19
C SER A 517 19.47 -7.83 -13.60
N PHE A 518 18.62 -7.32 -12.70
CA PHE A 518 17.50 -8.07 -12.12
C PHE A 518 16.44 -8.42 -13.17
N LEU A 519 16.24 -7.56 -14.17
CA LEU A 519 15.36 -7.82 -15.31
C LEU A 519 16.05 -8.66 -16.40
N GLN A 520 17.33 -8.44 -16.70
CA GLN A 520 18.10 -9.06 -17.80
C GLN A 520 18.37 -10.56 -17.64
N GLY A 521 18.09 -11.16 -16.49
CA GLY A 521 17.96 -12.63 -16.39
C GLY A 521 16.90 -13.24 -17.33
N THR A 522 16.15 -12.42 -18.08
CA THR A 522 15.07 -12.83 -19.00
C THR A 522 15.43 -12.86 -20.50
N VAL A 523 16.64 -12.50 -20.93
CA VAL A 523 17.04 -12.68 -22.34
C VAL A 523 18.46 -13.24 -22.39
N ARG A 524 18.58 -14.57 -22.50
CA ARG A 524 19.79 -15.21 -23.02
C ARG A 524 19.56 -15.44 -24.51
N GLU A 525 20.42 -14.88 -25.35
CA GLU A 525 20.43 -15.20 -26.78
C GLU A 525 20.86 -16.66 -26.99
N GLY A 526 20.05 -17.41 -27.74
CA GLY A 526 20.26 -18.84 -28.00
C GLY A 526 19.03 -19.71 -27.76
N VAL A 527 17.83 -19.17 -28.00
CA VAL A 527 16.56 -19.77 -27.60
C VAL A 527 15.75 -20.12 -28.85
N THR A 528 15.34 -21.38 -29.00
CA THR A 528 14.48 -21.82 -30.13
C THR A 528 13.12 -21.11 -30.07
N GLU A 529 12.43 -20.93 -31.21
CA GLU A 529 11.16 -20.17 -31.33
C GLU A 529 10.10 -20.55 -30.27
N GLU A 530 10.08 -21.81 -29.81
CA GLU A 530 9.16 -22.30 -28.78
C GLU A 530 9.50 -21.82 -27.34
N GLN A 531 10.77 -21.58 -27.06
CA GLN A 531 11.26 -21.08 -25.77
C GLN A 531 11.21 -19.53 -25.70
N ALA A 532 11.32 -18.84 -26.85
CA ALA A 532 11.11 -17.39 -26.95
C ALA A 532 9.65 -17.00 -26.63
N ALA A 533 8.69 -17.84 -26.99
CA ALA A 533 7.28 -17.66 -26.66
C ALA A 533 6.99 -17.72 -25.14
N LYS A 534 7.82 -18.41 -24.35
CA LYS A 534 7.68 -18.52 -22.88
C LYS A 534 8.43 -17.43 -22.12
N GLY A 535 9.56 -16.93 -22.63
CA GLY A 535 10.26 -15.76 -22.09
C GLY A 535 9.53 -14.44 -22.34
N ALA A 536 8.83 -14.33 -23.47
CA ALA A 536 8.03 -13.15 -23.84
C ALA A 536 6.81 -12.90 -22.91
N GLN A 537 6.39 -13.89 -22.12
CA GLN A 537 5.29 -13.68 -21.16
C GLN A 537 5.67 -12.69 -20.04
N ILE A 538 6.94 -12.60 -19.63
CA ILE A 538 7.35 -11.70 -18.53
C ILE A 538 7.51 -10.26 -19.03
N SER A 539 7.99 -10.05 -20.27
CA SER A 539 8.10 -8.71 -20.87
C SER A 539 6.75 -8.04 -21.11
N HIS A 540 5.67 -8.82 -21.25
CA HIS A 540 4.30 -8.28 -21.35
C HIS A 540 3.70 -7.81 -20.02
N HIS A 541 4.34 -8.10 -18.88
CA HIS A 541 3.81 -7.81 -17.53
C HIS A 541 4.57 -6.74 -16.75
N VAL A 542 5.60 -6.15 -17.35
CA VAL A 542 6.28 -4.95 -16.83
C VAL A 542 5.55 -3.73 -17.40
N VAL A 543 4.95 -2.93 -16.53
CA VAL A 543 4.42 -1.62 -16.93
C VAL A 543 5.60 -0.67 -16.90
N HIS A 544 6.10 -0.28 -18.07
CA HIS A 544 7.15 0.72 -18.16
C HIS A 544 6.63 2.06 -17.61
N ALA A 545 7.33 2.58 -16.59
CA ALA A 545 7.06 3.85 -15.93
C ALA A 545 7.84 4.99 -16.56
#